data_AF-A0A392PCK6-F1
#
_entry.id   AF-A0A392PCK6-F1
#
_cell.length_a   1.000
_cell.length_b   1.000
_cell.length_c   1.000
_cell.angle_alpha   90.00
_cell.angle_beta   90.00
_cell.angle_gamma   90.00
#
_symmetry.space_group_name_H-M   'P 1'
#
loop_
_entity.id
_entity.type
_entity.pdbx_description
1 polymer ?
#
loop_
_entity_poly.entity_id
_entity_poly.type
_entity_poly.pdbx_seq_one_letter_code
_entity_poly.pdbx_strand_id
1 'polypeptide(L)'
;MCILVHAVKRQELELPLERRISNALVEVGPSITLASLSEVIAFAAGSFISMPACRVFSMFAALAVLLDFLLQVTAFVALIVLDSLRAEDKRVDCFPCIKVPSLHADPDKGTEQRKPGLLARYMK
;
A
#
# COMPACT_ATOMS: atom_id res chain seq x y z
N MET A 1 -4.36 5.66 0.45
CA MET A 1 -3.36 4.61 0.82
C MET A 1 -3.93 3.45 1.67
N CYS A 2 -4.50 3.66 2.87
CA CYS A 2 -4.90 2.57 3.78
C CYS A 2 -5.89 1.56 3.18
N ILE A 3 -6.85 2.03 2.37
CA ILE A 3 -7.85 1.16 1.71
C ILE A 3 -7.16 0.20 0.74
N LEU A 4 -6.14 0.67 0.00
CA LEU A 4 -5.39 -0.15 -0.95
C LEU A 4 -4.56 -1.22 -0.23
N VAL A 5 -3.88 -0.87 0.86
CA VAL A 5 -3.13 -1.83 1.68
C VAL A 5 -4.06 -2.89 2.28
N HIS A 6 -5.22 -2.47 2.78
CA HIS A 6 -6.21 -3.38 3.33
C HIS A 6 -6.76 -4.34 2.26
N ALA A 7 -7.00 -3.85 1.05
CA ALA A 7 -7.45 -4.67 -0.08
C ALA A 7 -6.39 -5.68 -0.53
N VAL A 8 -5.12 -5.26 -0.61
CA VAL A 8 -4.00 -6.16 -0.93
C VAL A 8 -3.85 -7.25 0.13
N LYS A 9 -3.97 -6.90 1.41
CA LYS A 9 -3.88 -7.87 2.53
C LYS A 9 -5.05 -8.86 2.57
N ARG A 10 -6.17 -8.55 1.91
CA ARG A 10 -7.37 -9.39 1.85
C ARG A 10 -7.34 -10.44 0.75
N GLN A 11 -6.39 -10.36 -0.20
CA GLN A 11 -6.25 -11.31 -1.31
C GLN A 11 -5.56 -12.61 -0.87
N GLU A 12 -6.07 -13.75 -1.33
CA GLU A 12 -5.56 -15.09 -0.99
C GLU A 12 -4.16 -15.37 -1.54
N LEU A 13 -3.35 -16.12 -0.79
CA LEU A 13 -1.91 -16.28 -1.03
C LEU A 13 -1.52 -17.21 -2.19
N GLU A 14 -2.49 -17.69 -2.97
CA GLU A 14 -2.27 -18.76 -3.97
C GLU A 14 -2.03 -18.24 -5.39
N LEU A 15 -2.42 -17.00 -5.72
CA LEU A 15 -2.17 -16.42 -7.05
C LEU A 15 -0.79 -15.73 -7.15
N PRO A 16 -0.20 -15.60 -8.35
CA PRO A 16 1.02 -14.83 -8.53
C PRO A 16 0.85 -13.37 -8.06
N LEU A 17 1.91 -12.80 -7.47
CA LEU A 17 1.94 -11.49 -6.82
C LEU A 17 1.25 -10.39 -7.64
N GLU A 18 1.62 -10.28 -8.91
CA GLU A 18 1.10 -9.28 -9.85
C GLU A 18 -0.42 -9.38 -10.00
N ARG A 19 -0.97 -10.60 -9.96
CA ARG A 19 -2.41 -10.82 -10.15
C ARG A 19 -3.22 -10.45 -8.91
N ARG A 20 -2.68 -10.66 -7.72
CA ARG A 20 -3.33 -10.21 -6.48
C ARG A 20 -3.36 -8.69 -6.37
N ILE A 21 -2.23 -8.04 -6.65
CA ILE A 21 -2.14 -6.59 -6.63
C ILE A 21 -3.05 -6.00 -7.71
N SER A 22 -3.07 -6.60 -8.91
CA SER A 22 -3.98 -6.20 -9.98
C SER A 22 -5.44 -6.33 -9.57
N ASN A 23 -5.86 -7.44 -8.95
CA ASN A 23 -7.24 -7.63 -8.51
C ASN A 23 -7.64 -6.63 -7.41
N ALA A 24 -6.79 -6.44 -6.40
CA ALA A 24 -7.02 -5.46 -5.34
C ALA A 24 -7.10 -4.03 -5.90
N LEU A 25 -6.25 -3.69 -6.87
CA LEU A 25 -6.25 -2.39 -7.52
C LEU A 25 -7.49 -2.19 -8.42
N VAL A 26 -7.99 -3.24 -9.08
CA VAL A 26 -9.23 -3.16 -9.88
C VAL A 26 -10.46 -2.95 -8.99
N GLU A 27 -10.50 -3.57 -7.81
CA GLU A 27 -11.63 -3.43 -6.89
C GLU A 27 -11.67 -2.04 -6.22
N VAL A 28 -10.52 -1.53 -5.78
CA VAL A 28 -10.44 -0.30 -4.96
C VAL A 28 -10.01 0.94 -5.77
N GLY A 29 -9.30 0.75 -6.87
CA GLY A 29 -8.78 1.82 -7.73
C GLY A 29 -9.87 2.77 -8.25
N PRO A 30 -10.99 2.29 -8.81
CA PRO A 30 -12.07 3.17 -9.29
C PRO A 30 -12.59 4.09 -8.19
N SER A 31 -12.83 3.58 -6.98
CA SER A 31 -13.30 4.36 -5.84
C SER A 31 -12.31 5.45 -5.42
N ILE A 32 -11.01 5.14 -5.40
CA ILE A 32 -9.95 6.13 -5.09
C ILE A 32 -9.90 7.23 -6.17
N THR A 33 -9.96 6.83 -7.45
CA THR A 33 -9.91 7.79 -8.57
C THR A 33 -11.12 8.71 -8.58
N LEU A 34 -12.32 8.18 -8.31
CA LEU A 34 -13.54 8.99 -8.23
C LEU A 34 -13.52 9.95 -7.04
N ALA A 35 -13.06 9.51 -5.87
CA ALA A 35 -12.96 10.36 -4.68
C ALA A 35 -11.98 11.52 -4.88
N SER A 36 -10.76 11.23 -5.35
CA SER A 36 -9.73 12.25 -5.61
C SER A 36 -10.14 13.20 -6.74
N LEU A 37 -10.74 12.70 -7.82
CA LEU A 37 -11.27 13.55 -8.89
C LEU A 37 -12.36 14.49 -8.37
N SER A 38 -13.26 13.98 -7.51
CA SER A 38 -14.29 14.79 -6.87
C SER A 38 -13.69 15.90 -5.99
N GLU A 39 -12.65 15.61 -5.20
CA GLU A 39 -11.93 16.63 -4.42
C GLU A 39 -11.28 17.70 -5.30
N VAL A 40 -10.62 17.30 -6.39
CA VAL A 40 -10.02 18.26 -7.34
C VAL A 40 -11.10 19.17 -7.92
N ILE A 41 -12.25 18.62 -8.33
CA ILE A 41 -13.38 19.41 -8.85
C ILE A 41 -13.95 20.33 -7.76
N ALA A 42 -14.07 19.85 -6.52
CA ALA A 42 -14.58 20.63 -5.40
C ALA A 42 -13.66 21.81 -5.05
N PHE A 43 -12.34 21.58 -4.98
CA PHE A 43 -11.36 22.65 -4.77
C PHE A 43 -11.25 23.60 -5.96
N ALA A 44 -11.35 23.09 -7.19
CA ALA A 44 -11.43 23.93 -8.38
C ALA A 44 -12.68 24.83 -8.36
N ALA A 45 -13.83 24.29 -7.96
CA ALA A 45 -15.05 25.07 -7.77
C ALA A 45 -14.91 26.12 -6.64
N GLY A 46 -14.21 25.76 -5.56
CA GLY A 46 -13.86 26.65 -4.47
C GLY A 46 -12.99 27.85 -4.89
N SER A 47 -12.31 27.78 -6.04
CA SER A 47 -11.56 28.91 -6.58
C SER A 47 -12.45 30.03 -7.14
N PHE A 48 -13.71 29.74 -7.52
CA PHE A 48 -14.65 30.75 -8.01
C PHE A 48 -15.21 31.67 -6.91
N ILE A 49 -15.07 31.27 -5.64
CA ILE A 49 -15.56 32.04 -4.50
C ILE A 49 -14.90 33.43 -4.47
N SER A 50 -15.70 34.46 -4.17
CA SER A 50 -15.27 35.87 -4.16
C SER A 50 -14.33 36.23 -3.00
N MET A 51 -14.14 35.32 -2.04
CA MET A 51 -13.24 35.51 -0.91
C MET A 51 -11.78 35.17 -1.32
N PRO A 52 -10.88 36.17 -1.35
CA PRO A 52 -9.53 36.00 -1.89
C PRO A 52 -8.66 35.02 -1.08
N ALA A 53 -8.82 34.99 0.25
CA ALA A 53 -8.09 34.04 1.10
C ALA A 53 -8.45 32.58 0.78
N CYS A 54 -9.74 32.29 0.57
CA CYS A 54 -10.22 30.95 0.26
C CYS A 54 -9.84 30.51 -1.16
N ARG A 55 -9.79 31.45 -2.12
CA ARG A 55 -9.38 31.19 -3.50
C ARG A 55 -7.91 30.74 -3.62
N VAL A 56 -7.00 31.38 -2.89
CA VAL A 56 -5.58 31.02 -2.94
C VAL A 56 -5.37 29.66 -2.27
N PHE A 57 -6.04 29.42 -1.14
CA PHE A 57 -6.04 28.11 -0.46
C PHE A 57 -6.57 27.00 -1.38
N SER A 58 -7.71 27.20 -2.03
CA SER A 58 -8.34 26.19 -2.90
C SER A 58 -7.51 25.88 -4.14
N MET A 59 -6.82 26.87 -4.72
CA MET A 59 -5.86 26.64 -5.83
C MET A 59 -4.68 25.75 -5.41
N PHE A 60 -4.06 26.02 -4.25
CA PHE A 60 -2.98 25.18 -3.74
C PHE A 60 -3.47 23.78 -3.34
N ALA A 61 -4.66 23.69 -2.74
CA ALA A 61 -5.27 22.41 -2.38
C ALA A 61 -5.59 21.56 -3.62
N ALA A 62 -6.17 22.15 -4.67
CA ALA A 62 -6.45 21.45 -5.92
C ALA A 62 -5.16 20.89 -6.55
N LEU A 63 -4.08 21.68 -6.57
CA LEU A 63 -2.78 21.23 -7.06
C LEU A 63 -2.19 20.11 -6.18
N ALA A 64 -2.26 20.26 -4.86
CA ALA A 64 -1.74 19.27 -3.92
C ALA A 64 -2.47 17.92 -4.06
N VAL A 65 -3.81 17.93 -4.13
CA VAL A 65 -4.61 16.71 -4.33
C VAL A 65 -4.34 16.08 -5.68
N LEU A 66 -4.17 16.88 -6.75
CA LEU A 66 -3.83 16.35 -8.07
C LEU A 66 -2.45 15.66 -8.07
N LEU A 67 -1.45 16.27 -7.45
CA LEU A 67 -0.11 15.68 -7.34
C LEU A 67 -0.11 14.44 -6.44
N ASP A 68 -0.84 14.47 -5.32
CA ASP A 68 -1.02 13.31 -4.45
C ASP A 68 -1.67 12.15 -5.20
N PHE A 69 -2.71 12.42 -6.00
CA PHE A 69 -3.35 11.42 -6.84
C PHE A 69 -2.37 10.78 -7.83
N LEU A 70 -1.56 11.59 -8.54
CA LEU A 70 -0.58 11.08 -9.49
C LEU A 70 0.48 10.21 -8.80
N LEU A 71 1.02 10.67 -7.68
CA LEU A 71 1.98 9.90 -6.87
C LEU A 71 1.35 8.63 -6.29
N GLN A 72 0.08 8.68 -5.90
CA GLN A 72 -0.63 7.54 -5.34
C GLN A 72 -0.93 6.47 -6.40
N VAL A 73 -1.25 6.83 -7.65
CA VAL A 73 -1.51 5.84 -8.71
C VAL A 73 -0.20 5.26 -9.27
N THR A 74 0.89 6.04 -9.27
CA THR A 74 2.18 5.61 -9.85
C THR A 74 3.16 5.09 -8.80
N ALA A 75 3.70 5.98 -7.98
CA ALA A 75 4.76 5.68 -7.02
C ALA A 75 4.29 4.73 -5.92
N PHE A 76 3.09 4.93 -5.37
CA PHE A 76 2.60 4.06 -4.31
C PHE A 76 2.27 2.65 -4.80
N VAL A 77 1.70 2.49 -5.99
CA VAL A 77 1.48 1.17 -6.61
C VAL A 77 2.80 0.46 -6.88
N ALA A 78 3.80 1.18 -7.43
CA ALA A 78 5.13 0.64 -7.67
C ALA A 78 5.81 0.19 -6.36
N LEU A 79 5.69 1.00 -5.30
CA LEU A 79 6.21 0.66 -3.98
C LEU A 79 5.52 -0.58 -3.39
N ILE A 80 4.20 -0.73 -3.53
CA ILE A 80 3.49 -1.94 -3.08
C ILE A 80 3.98 -3.19 -3.81
N VAL A 81 4.19 -3.12 -5.12
CA VAL A 81 4.71 -4.26 -5.90
C VAL A 81 6.11 -4.63 -5.41
N LEU A 82 6.97 -3.63 -5.21
CA LEU A 82 8.33 -3.83 -4.74
C LEU A 82 8.38 -4.37 -3.31
N ASP A 83 7.53 -3.84 -2.42
CA ASP A 83 7.37 -4.30 -1.04
C ASP A 83 6.91 -5.77 -1.00
N SER A 84 5.93 -6.11 -1.85
CA SER A 84 5.41 -7.47 -1.91
C SER A 84 6.43 -8.46 -2.48
N LEU A 85 7.25 -8.04 -3.46
CA LEU A 85 8.37 -8.85 -3.97
C LEU A 85 9.44 -9.07 -2.87
N ARG A 86 9.74 -8.04 -2.06
CA ARG A 86 10.65 -8.17 -0.91
C ARG A 86 10.10 -9.08 0.18
N ALA A 87 8.79 -9.05 0.41
CA ALA A 87 8.13 -9.91 1.38
C ALA A 87 8.23 -11.40 1.00
N GLU A 88 8.10 -11.74 -0.29
CA GLU A 88 8.33 -13.11 -0.78
C GLU A 88 9.79 -13.55 -0.63
N ASP A 89 10.74 -12.62 -0.79
CA ASP A 89 12.17 -12.84 -0.63
C ASP A 89 12.65 -12.99 0.84
N LYS A 90 11.75 -12.93 1.84
CA LYS A 90 12.05 -13.05 3.29
C LYS A 90 13.20 -12.14 3.77
N ARG A 91 13.35 -10.95 3.19
CA ARG A 91 14.34 -9.94 3.63
C ARG A 91 13.71 -8.95 4.61
N VAL A 92 14.50 -8.46 5.55
CA VAL A 92 14.01 -7.61 6.67
C VAL A 92 13.71 -6.18 6.21
N ASP A 93 12.55 -5.64 6.61
CA ASP A 93 11.97 -4.36 6.13
C ASP A 93 12.90 -3.13 6.17
N CYS A 94 13.84 -3.06 7.11
CA CYS A 94 14.72 -1.90 7.30
C CYS A 94 16.12 -2.03 6.66
N PHE A 95 16.53 -3.21 6.20
CA PHE A 95 17.84 -3.45 5.60
C PHE A 95 17.73 -4.39 4.39
N PRO A 96 17.64 -3.86 3.15
CA PRO A 96 17.48 -4.68 1.93
C PRO A 96 18.66 -5.65 1.68
N CYS A 97 19.77 -5.49 2.40
CA CYS A 97 20.98 -6.30 2.27
C CYS A 97 20.99 -7.55 3.17
N ILE A 98 20.08 -7.71 4.13
CA ILE A 98 20.08 -8.83 5.08
C ILE A 98 18.98 -9.83 4.69
N LYS A 99 19.37 -10.96 4.11
CA LYS A 99 18.50 -12.14 3.97
C LYS A 99 18.38 -12.83 5.30
N VAL A 100 17.16 -13.08 5.76
CA VAL A 100 16.96 -14.06 6.84
C VAL A 100 17.30 -15.43 6.26
N PRO A 101 18.22 -16.21 6.86
CA PRO A 101 18.58 -17.51 6.32
C PRO A 101 17.35 -18.41 6.33
N SER A 102 16.85 -18.78 5.14
CA SER A 102 15.90 -19.87 5.00
C SER A 102 16.66 -21.18 5.19
N LEU A 103 16.39 -21.87 6.29
CA LEU A 103 16.77 -23.26 6.48
C LEU A 103 16.11 -24.06 5.34
N HIS A 104 16.93 -24.48 4.38
CA HIS A 104 16.55 -25.38 3.30
C HIS A 104 16.36 -26.78 3.89
N ALA A 105 15.14 -27.31 3.87
CA ALA A 105 14.88 -28.74 3.98
C ALA A 105 13.48 -29.03 3.41
N ASP A 106 13.45 -29.78 2.32
CA ASP A 106 12.29 -30.44 1.71
C ASP A 106 12.59 -31.97 1.79
N PRO A 107 11.65 -32.93 1.80
CA PRO A 107 10.19 -32.94 2.01
C PRO A 107 9.76 -33.84 3.21
N ASP A 108 8.45 -33.91 3.45
CA ASP A 108 7.73 -34.96 4.19
C ASP A 108 7.70 -34.89 5.74
N LYS A 109 6.49 -35.20 6.25
CA LYS A 109 6.03 -35.37 7.64
C LYS A 109 5.48 -34.14 8.34
N GLY A 110 4.18 -34.24 8.63
CA GLY A 110 3.39 -33.24 9.30
C GLY A 110 3.71 -33.06 10.77
N THR A 111 2.77 -32.36 11.41
CA THR A 111 2.68 -31.94 12.82
C THR A 111 3.11 -30.49 13.02
N GLU A 112 2.09 -29.65 13.25
CA GLU A 112 2.09 -28.52 14.18
C GLU A 112 3.41 -28.26 14.92
N GLN A 113 4.06 -27.13 14.65
CA GLN A 113 4.83 -26.44 15.69
C GLN A 113 4.96 -24.94 15.44
N ARG A 114 3.98 -24.22 15.97
CA ARG A 114 4.03 -22.80 16.33
C ARG A 114 5.27 -22.54 17.20
N LYS A 115 6.37 -22.06 16.60
CA LYS A 115 7.56 -21.70 17.37
C LYS A 115 7.23 -20.55 18.34
N PRO A 116 7.46 -20.70 19.64
CA PRO A 116 7.19 -19.67 20.63
C PRO A 116 8.18 -18.52 20.45
N GLY A 117 7.64 -17.31 20.35
CA GLY A 117 8.40 -16.09 20.10
C GLY A 117 9.43 -15.78 21.17
N LEU A 118 10.54 -15.17 20.72
CA LEU A 118 11.61 -14.55 21.50
C LEU A 118 11.12 -13.66 22.67
N LEU A 119 9.87 -13.19 22.62
CA LEU A 119 9.22 -12.44 23.70
C LEU A 119 9.08 -13.25 25.00
N ALA A 120 8.99 -14.58 24.97
CA ALA A 120 8.91 -15.40 26.18
C ALA A 120 10.25 -15.47 26.95
N ARG A 121 11.37 -15.11 26.32
CA ARG A 121 12.71 -15.17 26.92
C ARG A 121 13.17 -13.86 27.57
N TYR A 122 12.42 -12.77 27.37
CA TYR A 122 12.75 -11.44 27.93
C TYR A 122 11.91 -11.08 29.17
N MET A 123 11.00 -11.95 29.59
CA MET A 123 10.11 -11.75 30.74
C MET A 123 10.47 -12.65 31.95
N LYS A 124 11.76 -12.90 32.17
CA LYS A 124 12.28 -13.49 33.41
C LYS A 124 13.33 -12.57 34.00
#